data_AF-A0A3D2ZD59-F1
#
_entry.id   AF-A0A3D2ZD59-F1
#
_cell.length_a   1.000
_cell.length_b   1.000
_cell.length_c   1.000
_cell.angle_alpha   90.00
_cell.angle_beta   90.00
_cell.angle_gamma   90.00
#
_symmetry.space_group_name_H-M   'P 1'
#
loop_
_entity.id
_entity.type
_entity.pdbx_description
1 polymer ?
#
loop_
_entity_poly.entity_id
_entity_poly.type
_entity_poly.pdbx_seq_one_letter_code
_entity_poly.pdbx_strand_id
1 'polypeptide(L)'
;ATGVDEGQIGAWLHIGEKGVVTICTGKVEVGQNIRTSLAQAVADELRVPLEHTVMIMGDTDLVPYDRGTYGSRSTPTMAPQLRRAAAAAREWILDLGATSLGVDRGELEAIDGAVVHATSGRSVAYGALT
;
A
#
# COMPACT_ATOMS: atom_id res chain seq x y z
N ALA A 1 -3.01 -6.79 -21.06
CA ALA A 1 -3.90 -5.72 -20.54
C ALA A 1 -3.26 -5.18 -19.28
N THR A 2 -2.92 -3.89 -19.26
CA THR A 2 -2.10 -3.23 -18.21
C THR A 2 -2.94 -2.30 -17.32
N GLY A 3 -4.23 -2.62 -17.13
CA GLY A 3 -5.05 -2.02 -16.10
C GLY A 3 -4.97 -2.89 -14.85
N VAL A 4 -4.63 -2.30 -13.71
CA VAL A 4 -4.91 -2.93 -12.41
C VAL A 4 -6.42 -2.89 -12.27
N ASP A 5 -7.08 -4.05 -12.22
CA ASP A 5 -8.49 -4.14 -11.89
C ASP A 5 -8.66 -3.66 -10.43
N GLU A 6 -9.53 -2.68 -10.20
CA GLU A 6 -9.76 -2.09 -8.87
C GLU A 6 -10.22 -3.15 -7.86
N GLY A 7 -10.94 -4.18 -8.33
CA GLY A 7 -11.32 -5.35 -7.52
C GLY A 7 -10.14 -6.24 -7.10
N GLN A 8 -8.94 -6.02 -7.65
CA GLN A 8 -7.74 -6.78 -7.33
C GLN A 8 -6.79 -6.06 -6.36
N ILE A 9 -6.96 -4.75 -6.09
CA ILE A 9 -6.09 -4.02 -5.14
C ILE A 9 -6.07 -4.71 -3.78
N GLY A 10 -7.26 -5.10 -3.28
CA GLY A 10 -7.41 -5.83 -2.02
C GLY A 10 -6.70 -7.19 -1.98
N ALA A 11 -6.35 -7.75 -3.14
CA ALA A 11 -5.58 -8.98 -3.21
C ALA A 11 -4.09 -8.75 -2.87
N TRP A 12 -3.56 -7.54 -3.10
CA TRP A 12 -2.15 -7.21 -2.84
C TRP A 12 -1.93 -6.32 -1.62
N LEU A 13 -2.93 -5.51 -1.24
CA LEU A 13 -2.78 -4.49 -0.22
C LEU A 13 -4.07 -4.34 0.59
N HIS A 14 -3.95 -4.37 1.91
CA HIS A 14 -5.04 -4.07 2.84
C HIS A 14 -4.57 -3.11 3.92
N ILE A 15 -5.38 -2.10 4.24
CA ILE A 15 -5.12 -1.15 5.32
C ILE A 15 -6.19 -1.42 6.38
N GLY A 16 -5.75 -1.82 7.57
CA GLY A 16 -6.67 -2.11 8.68
C GLY A 16 -7.04 -0.86 9.47
N GLU A 17 -8.09 -0.97 10.29
CA GLU A 17 -8.62 0.12 11.13
C GLU A 17 -7.59 0.74 12.09
N LYS A 18 -6.51 0.02 12.40
CA LYS A 18 -5.39 0.50 13.23
C LYS A 18 -4.28 1.17 12.42
N GLY A 19 -4.45 1.36 11.11
CA GLY A 19 -3.44 1.92 10.20
C GLY A 19 -2.33 0.95 9.78
N VAL A 20 -2.41 -0.33 10.16
CA VAL A 20 -1.45 -1.35 9.74
C VAL A 20 -1.72 -1.74 8.28
N VAL A 21 -0.67 -1.69 7.46
CA VAL A 21 -0.71 -2.03 6.04
C VAL A 21 -0.23 -3.46 5.83
N THR A 22 -1.15 -4.35 5.45
CA THR A 22 -0.83 -5.72 5.05
C THR A 22 -0.55 -5.77 3.55
N ILE A 23 0.60 -6.33 3.17
CA ILE A 23 1.07 -6.42 1.79
C ILE A 23 1.19 -7.91 1.44
N CYS A 24 0.49 -8.34 0.40
CA CYS A 24 0.42 -9.73 -0.01
C CYS A 24 1.17 -9.98 -1.32
N THR A 25 2.03 -11.00 -1.34
CA THR A 25 2.72 -11.42 -2.56
C THR A 25 2.98 -12.93 -2.56
N GLY A 26 2.80 -13.56 -3.72
CA GLY A 26 3.24 -14.95 -3.92
C GLY A 26 4.75 -15.11 -4.12
N LYS A 27 5.53 -14.01 -4.13
CA LYS A 27 6.99 -14.10 -4.06
C LYS A 27 7.42 -14.68 -2.71
N VAL A 28 8.52 -15.41 -2.72
CA VAL A 28 9.12 -15.99 -1.50
C VAL A 28 10.50 -15.43 -1.28
N GLU A 29 10.78 -15.05 -0.04
CA GLU A 29 12.08 -14.58 0.42
C GLU A 29 12.94 -15.77 0.85
N VAL A 30 14.17 -15.85 0.32
CA VAL A 30 15.14 -16.93 0.58
C VAL A 30 16.57 -16.41 0.80
N GLY A 31 16.74 -15.12 1.10
CA GLY A 31 18.04 -14.48 1.40
C GLY A 31 18.40 -13.25 0.55
N GLN A 32 17.58 -12.91 -0.45
CA GLN A 32 17.76 -11.77 -1.35
C GLN A 32 17.27 -10.42 -0.78
N ASN A 33 16.58 -10.45 0.36
CA ASN A 33 15.99 -9.32 1.06
C ASN A 33 14.87 -8.57 0.27
N ILE A 34 14.03 -9.30 -0.49
CA ILE A 34 12.86 -8.72 -1.16
C ILE A 34 11.74 -8.37 -0.19
N ARG A 35 11.64 -9.02 0.98
CA ARG A 35 10.67 -8.61 2.01
C ARG A 35 10.87 -7.14 2.38
N THR A 36 12.08 -6.77 2.78
CA THR A 36 12.38 -5.40 3.20
C THR A 36 12.20 -4.41 2.04
N SER A 37 12.78 -4.70 0.88
CA SER A 37 12.74 -3.76 -0.25
C SER A 37 11.34 -3.57 -0.85
N LEU A 38 10.50 -4.61 -0.88
CA LEU A 38 9.11 -4.47 -1.33
C LEU A 38 8.25 -3.75 -0.30
N ALA A 39 8.44 -4.02 1.00
CA ALA A 39 7.76 -3.28 2.07
C ALA A 39 8.09 -1.78 2.02
N GLN A 40 9.36 -1.42 1.85
CA GLN A 40 9.81 -0.04 1.67
C GLN A 40 9.15 0.62 0.45
N ALA A 41 9.09 -0.07 -0.68
CA ALA A 41 8.47 0.47 -1.88
C ALA A 41 6.99 0.81 -1.69
N VAL A 42 6.26 0.02 -0.89
CA VAL A 42 4.86 0.29 -0.54
C VAL A 42 4.76 1.39 0.51
N ALA A 43 5.59 1.36 1.55
CA ALA A 43 5.59 2.35 2.62
C ALA A 43 5.85 3.76 2.08
N ASP A 44 6.86 3.91 1.21
CA ASP A 44 7.20 5.15 0.54
C ASP A 44 6.03 5.70 -0.28
N GLU A 45 5.34 4.81 -1.00
CA GLU A 45 4.23 5.17 -1.88
C GLU A 45 3.00 5.56 -1.05
N LEU A 46 2.66 4.82 0.01
CA LEU A 46 1.54 5.14 0.90
C LEU A 46 1.84 6.29 1.87
N ARG A 47 3.09 6.72 2.00
CA ARG A 47 3.54 7.70 2.98
C ARG A 47 3.27 7.23 4.42
N VAL A 48 3.62 5.98 4.73
CA VAL A 48 3.53 5.40 6.07
C VAL A 48 4.91 5.01 6.60
N PRO A 49 5.10 4.96 7.93
CA PRO A 49 6.29 4.32 8.51
C PRO A 49 6.43 2.87 8.07
N LEU A 50 7.66 2.41 7.86
CA LEU A 50 7.93 1.03 7.47
C LEU A 50 7.44 0.03 8.53
N GLU A 51 7.56 0.39 9.80
CA GLU A 51 7.09 -0.39 10.94
C GLU A 51 5.57 -0.58 10.98
N HIS A 52 4.80 0.21 10.23
CA HIS A 52 3.36 0.03 10.08
C HIS A 52 3.01 -0.96 8.96
N THR A 53 4.00 -1.57 8.31
CA THR A 53 3.78 -2.54 7.23
C THR A 53 4.05 -3.97 7.69
N VAL A 54 3.22 -4.90 7.20
CA VAL A 54 3.37 -6.34 7.40
C VAL A 54 3.30 -7.01 6.05
N MET A 55 4.25 -7.90 5.75
CA MET A 55 4.25 -8.67 4.51
C MET A 55 3.83 -10.12 4.73
N ILE A 56 2.85 -10.58 3.96
CA ILE A 56 2.48 -11.98 3.82
C ILE A 56 3.05 -12.49 2.50
N MET A 57 3.86 -13.55 2.57
CA MET A 57 4.64 -14.06 1.45
C MET A 57 4.46 -15.56 1.30
N GLY A 58 4.06 -16.02 0.11
CA GLY A 58 4.03 -17.44 -0.24
C GLY A 58 2.97 -18.30 0.44
N ASP A 59 2.08 -17.71 1.25
CA ASP A 59 0.90 -18.40 1.78
C ASP A 59 -0.21 -18.39 0.72
N THR A 60 -0.40 -19.53 0.04
CA THR A 60 -1.31 -19.65 -1.11
C THR A 60 -2.78 -19.44 -0.77
N ASP A 61 -3.16 -19.52 0.51
CA ASP A 61 -4.53 -19.23 0.95
C ASP A 61 -4.76 -17.72 1.13
N LEU A 62 -3.70 -16.95 1.32
CA LEU A 62 -3.75 -15.53 1.69
C LEU A 62 -3.20 -14.57 0.62
N VAL A 63 -2.45 -15.07 -0.37
CA VAL A 63 -1.77 -14.21 -1.35
C VAL A 63 -2.18 -14.50 -2.79
N PRO A 64 -2.10 -13.51 -3.69
CA PRO A 64 -2.38 -13.71 -5.11
C PRO A 64 -1.39 -14.69 -5.73
N TYR A 65 -1.87 -15.43 -6.72
CA TYR A 65 -1.02 -16.33 -7.50
C TYR A 65 0.21 -15.59 -8.07
N ASP A 66 1.38 -16.18 -7.85
CA ASP A 66 2.64 -15.75 -8.44
C ASP A 66 3.42 -16.99 -8.91
N ARG A 67 4.28 -16.81 -9.92
CA ARG A 67 5.15 -17.87 -10.45
C ARG A 67 6.35 -18.19 -9.55
N GLY A 68 6.45 -17.56 -8.39
CA GLY A 68 7.55 -17.69 -7.43
C GLY A 68 8.73 -16.76 -7.68
N THR A 69 9.78 -16.97 -6.89
CA THR A 69 11.05 -16.23 -6.95
C THR A 69 12.04 -16.96 -7.85
N TYR A 70 12.35 -16.38 -9.01
CA TYR A 70 13.36 -16.89 -9.94
C TYR A 70 13.83 -15.79 -10.91
N GLY A 71 14.97 -16.04 -11.58
CA GLY A 71 15.44 -15.24 -12.72
C GLY A 71 15.58 -13.74 -12.44
N SER A 72 15.88 -13.35 -11.20
CA SER A 72 15.92 -11.95 -10.75
C SER A 72 14.65 -11.16 -11.04
N ARG A 73 13.49 -11.83 -11.09
CA ARG A 73 12.22 -11.21 -11.47
C ARG A 73 11.47 -10.58 -10.31
N SER A 74 11.79 -10.90 -9.06
CA SER A 74 11.00 -10.45 -7.90
C SER A 74 10.88 -8.93 -7.84
N THR A 75 11.98 -8.19 -7.81
CA THR A 75 11.94 -6.72 -7.78
C THR A 75 11.40 -6.12 -9.09
N PRO A 76 11.87 -6.49 -10.29
CA PRO A 76 11.41 -5.88 -11.54
C PRO A 76 9.93 -6.10 -11.84
N THR A 77 9.32 -7.17 -11.33
CA THR A 77 7.90 -7.47 -11.56
C THR A 77 7.02 -7.01 -10.39
N MET A 78 7.43 -7.28 -9.15
CA MET A 78 6.56 -7.10 -8.00
C MET A 78 6.60 -5.67 -7.46
N ALA A 79 7.77 -4.99 -7.49
CA ALA A 79 7.85 -3.63 -6.97
C ALA A 79 6.96 -2.63 -7.76
N PRO A 80 6.94 -2.63 -9.11
CA PRO A 80 6.03 -1.75 -9.85
C PRO A 80 4.55 -2.10 -9.63
N GLN A 81 4.22 -3.38 -9.49
CA GLN A 81 2.84 -3.81 -9.22
C GLN A 81 2.36 -3.32 -7.85
N LEU A 82 3.15 -3.54 -6.80
CA LEU A 82 2.83 -3.11 -5.44
C LEU A 82 2.80 -1.58 -5.33
N ARG A 83 3.72 -0.86 -5.99
CA ARG A 83 3.66 0.61 -6.05
C ARG A 83 2.40 1.12 -6.73
N ARG A 84 1.93 0.48 -7.80
CA ARG A 84 0.65 0.88 -8.41
C ARG A 84 -0.55 0.64 -7.48
N ALA A 85 -0.59 -0.50 -6.80
CA ALA A 85 -1.64 -0.79 -5.83
C ALA A 85 -1.62 0.21 -4.65
N ALA A 86 -0.43 0.50 -4.13
CA ALA A 86 -0.21 1.49 -3.08
C ALA A 86 -0.60 2.90 -3.52
N ALA A 87 -0.23 3.33 -4.73
CA ALA A 87 -0.62 4.62 -5.27
C ALA A 87 -2.15 4.74 -5.38
N ALA A 88 -2.81 3.72 -5.95
CA ALA A 88 -4.27 3.71 -6.06
C ALA A 88 -4.97 3.77 -4.68
N ALA A 89 -4.47 3.01 -3.69
CA ALA A 89 -4.99 3.06 -2.33
C ALA A 89 -4.78 4.42 -1.66
N ARG A 90 -3.62 5.07 -1.86
CA ARG A 90 -3.38 6.43 -1.36
C ARG A 90 -4.35 7.42 -2.01
N GLU A 91 -4.54 7.34 -3.32
CA GLU A 91 -5.45 8.25 -4.01
C GLU A 91 -6.87 8.10 -3.46
N TRP A 92 -7.34 6.87 -3.23
CA TRP A 92 -8.65 6.61 -2.65
C TRP A 92 -8.78 7.14 -1.21
N ILE A 93 -7.76 6.94 -0.38
CA ILE A 93 -7.72 7.46 0.99
C ILE A 93 -7.77 8.99 1.02
N LEU A 94 -7.11 9.68 0.09
CA LEU A 94 -7.20 11.14 -0.02
C LEU A 94 -8.63 11.62 -0.34
N ASP A 95 -9.40 10.86 -1.15
CA ASP A 95 -10.81 11.18 -1.43
C ASP A 95 -11.69 11.01 -0.18
N LEU A 96 -11.44 9.93 0.57
CA LEU A 96 -12.12 9.68 1.84
C LEU A 96 -11.78 10.76 2.87
N GLY A 97 -10.51 11.18 2.92
CA GLY A 97 -10.04 12.27 3.78
C GLY A 97 -10.69 13.61 3.43
N ALA A 98 -10.83 13.94 2.14
CA ALA A 98 -11.54 15.14 1.68
C ALA A 98 -13.00 15.16 2.15
N THR A 99 -13.67 14.02 2.01
CA THR A 99 -15.04 13.85 2.49
C THR A 99 -15.12 13.96 4.01
N SER A 100 -14.21 13.32 4.74
CA SER A 100 -14.19 13.31 6.21
C SER A 100 -13.85 14.68 6.81
N LEU A 101 -12.97 15.46 6.19
CA LEU A 101 -12.53 16.77 6.70
C LEU A 101 -13.36 17.94 6.14
N GLY A 102 -14.16 17.69 5.10
CA GLY A 102 -14.99 18.68 4.41
C GLY A 102 -14.15 19.75 3.70
N VAL A 103 -13.06 19.34 3.05
CA VAL A 103 -12.13 20.24 2.33
C VAL A 103 -11.86 19.72 0.92
N ASP A 104 -11.27 20.54 0.06
CA ASP A 104 -10.91 20.12 -1.28
C ASP A 104 -9.75 19.11 -1.25
N ARG A 105 -9.79 18.12 -2.15
CA ARG A 105 -8.75 17.09 -2.29
C ARG A 105 -7.36 17.71 -2.51
N GLY A 106 -7.27 18.78 -3.30
CA GLY A 106 -6.02 19.45 -3.61
C GLY A 106 -5.37 20.16 -2.42
N GLU A 107 -6.08 20.31 -1.31
CA GLU A 107 -5.56 20.88 -0.06
C GLU A 107 -5.01 19.79 0.89
N LEU A 108 -5.13 18.51 0.52
CA LEU A 108 -4.76 17.38 1.35
C LEU A 108 -3.45 16.75 0.93
N GLU A 109 -2.70 16.32 1.94
CA GLU A 109 -1.46 15.57 1.77
C GLU A 109 -1.49 14.28 2.57
N ALA A 110 -0.86 13.25 2.02
CA ALA A 110 -0.61 11.98 2.69
C ALA A 110 0.72 12.07 3.45
N ILE A 111 0.68 12.02 4.78
CA ILE A 111 1.86 12.15 5.63
C ILE A 111 1.73 11.19 6.81
N ASP A 112 2.76 10.37 7.02
CA ASP A 112 2.91 9.52 8.21
C ASP A 112 1.69 8.63 8.53
N GLY A 113 1.05 8.06 7.50
CA GLY A 113 -0.15 7.24 7.66
C GLY A 113 -1.42 8.03 8.00
N ALA A 114 -1.45 9.33 7.70
CA ALA A 114 -2.60 10.19 7.86
C ALA A 114 -2.82 11.08 6.64
N VAL A 115 -4.09 11.47 6.43
CA VAL A 115 -4.46 12.55 5.52
C VAL A 115 -4.45 13.85 6.32
N VAL A 116 -3.66 14.82 5.88
CA VAL A 116 -3.40 16.09 6.57
C VAL A 116 -3.88 17.25 5.70
N HIS A 117 -4.70 18.12 6.28
CA HIS A 117 -5.06 19.41 5.67
C HIS A 117 -4.10 20.49 6.16
N ALA A 118 -3.09 20.81 5.34
CA ALA A 118 -1.95 21.67 5.74
C ALA A 118 -2.38 23.04 6.27
N THR A 119 -3.39 23.67 5.66
CA THR A 119 -3.86 25.01 6.04
C THR A 119 -4.48 25.05 7.43
N SER A 120 -5.23 24.01 7.82
CA SER A 120 -5.92 23.99 9.12
C SER A 120 -5.19 23.20 10.20
N GLY A 121 -4.19 22.39 9.83
CA GLY A 121 -3.51 21.45 10.73
C GLY A 121 -4.37 20.24 11.15
N ARG A 122 -5.61 20.12 10.66
CA ARG A 122 -6.47 18.95 10.91
C ARG A 122 -5.94 17.75 10.15
N SER A 123 -6.04 16.58 10.77
CA SER A 123 -5.65 15.31 10.15
C SER A 123 -6.59 14.18 10.55
N VAL A 124 -6.58 13.13 9.73
CA VAL A 124 -7.29 11.88 9.99
C VAL A 124 -6.38 10.70 9.61
N ALA A 125 -6.19 9.76 10.53
CA ALA A 125 -5.37 8.58 10.29
C ALA A 125 -6.02 7.67 9.24
N TYR A 126 -5.23 6.96 8.44
CA TYR A 126 -5.74 6.07 7.39
C TYR A 126 -6.72 5.03 7.95
N GLY A 127 -6.41 4.45 9.11
CA GLY A 127 -7.27 3.45 9.75
C GLY A 127 -8.65 3.98 10.17
N ALA A 128 -8.84 5.30 10.29
CA ALA A 128 -10.15 5.89 10.55
C ALA A 128 -10.98 6.11 9.27
N LEU A 129 -10.37 5.94 8.09
CA LEU A 129 -11.00 6.10 6.77
C LEU A 129 -11.35 4.77 6.11
N THR A 130 -10.83 3.65 6.62
CA THR A 130 -10.96 2.29 6.05
C THR A 130 -11.73 1.39 7.00
#